data_AF-A0AA41CQ36-F1
#
_entry.id   AF-A0AA41CQ36-F1
#
_cell.length_a   1.000
_cell.length_b   1.000
_cell.length_c   1.000
_cell.angle_alpha   90.00
_cell.angle_beta   90.00
_cell.angle_gamma   90.00
#
_symmetry.space_group_name_H-M   'P 1'
#
loop_
_entity.id
_entity.type
_entity.pdbx_description
1 polymer ?
#
loop_
_entity_poly.entity_id
_entity_poly.type
_entity_poly.pdbx_seq_one_letter_code
_entity_poly.pdbx_strand_id
1 'polypeptide(L)'
;MARTDQAQSVTELPEVANPGQVAPQDARELSRQFFRRLTELEEGTHEYQYARNTLIEMNMSLVRYAAGRFRSRGPEEMEDIVQVGMIGLIKAIDRFELSREVEFTSFAIPYIVGEIKRFFRDTSWSVHVPRRLQEARVQLARATEELRSRLGRTPTTAELATLMSLTEAEVNEARLAANGYNSASLDAAIGSEPDGESVLADFIGAEDAALELVEDFHALAPMIAELDERERKIVHWRFVEELTQAEIGERLGCSQMHVSRLLSRTLKRLRAGMLSTN
;
A
#
# COMPACT_ATOMS: atom_id res chain seq x y z
N MET A 1 3.14 -38.62 -67.87
CA MET A 1 1.82 -38.69 -67.23
C MET A 1 2.08 -38.83 -65.74
N ALA A 2 2.18 -37.68 -65.07
CA ALA A 2 1.19 -37.15 -64.09
C ALA A 2 1.44 -37.80 -62.71
N ARG A 3 2.03 -37.18 -61.68
CA ARG A 3 1.85 -35.83 -61.10
C ARG A 3 0.41 -35.33 -61.27
N THR A 4 -0.43 -35.58 -60.27
CA THR A 4 -1.35 -34.64 -59.60
C THR A 4 -2.24 -35.45 -58.63
N ASP A 5 -2.77 -34.75 -57.63
CA ASP A 5 -3.79 -35.10 -56.62
C ASP A 5 -3.28 -35.64 -55.28
N GLN A 6 -3.57 -35.01 -54.12
CA GLN A 6 -4.44 -33.86 -53.83
C GLN A 6 -3.97 -33.19 -52.55
N ALA A 7 -3.87 -31.86 -52.61
CA ALA A 7 -3.70 -30.99 -51.46
C ALA A 7 -4.92 -31.12 -50.55
N GLN A 8 -4.71 -31.59 -49.32
CA GLN A 8 -5.72 -31.50 -48.27
C GLN A 8 -5.93 -30.02 -47.92
N SER A 9 -7.20 -29.65 -47.83
CA SER A 9 -7.75 -28.31 -47.63
C SER A 9 -7.19 -27.60 -46.39
N VAL A 10 -6.53 -26.46 -46.61
CA VAL A 10 -5.93 -25.60 -45.57
C VAL A 10 -6.95 -24.59 -44.98
N THR A 11 -8.26 -24.86 -45.09
CA THR A 11 -9.30 -23.83 -44.86
C THR A 11 -9.78 -23.76 -43.40
N GLU A 12 -9.69 -24.83 -42.63
CA GLU A 12 -10.16 -24.86 -41.24
C GLU A 12 -9.02 -24.66 -40.24
N LEU A 13 -9.28 -23.90 -39.16
CA LEU A 13 -8.34 -23.79 -38.04
C LEU A 13 -8.11 -25.20 -37.46
N PRO A 14 -6.86 -25.63 -37.23
CA PRO A 14 -6.60 -26.92 -36.64
C PRO A 14 -7.23 -26.99 -35.24
N GLU A 15 -8.04 -28.01 -34.98
CA GLU A 15 -8.65 -28.22 -33.68
C GLU A 15 -7.57 -28.74 -32.71
N VAL A 16 -7.17 -27.90 -31.76
CA VAL A 16 -6.18 -28.26 -30.76
C VAL A 16 -6.90 -28.67 -29.48
N ALA A 17 -6.99 -29.98 -29.23
CA ALA A 17 -7.71 -30.54 -28.08
C ALA A 17 -7.09 -30.17 -26.71
N ASN A 18 -5.77 -30.00 -26.63
CA ASN A 18 -5.05 -29.61 -25.40
C ASN A 18 -3.94 -28.60 -25.71
N PRO A 19 -4.25 -27.31 -25.94
CA PRO A 19 -3.27 -26.30 -26.34
C PRO A 19 -2.13 -26.13 -25.32
N GLY A 20 -2.42 -26.27 -24.03
CA GLY A 20 -1.42 -26.16 -22.95
C GLY A 20 -0.42 -27.33 -22.84
N GLN A 21 -0.60 -28.43 -23.58
CA GLN A 21 0.27 -29.62 -23.53
C GLN A 21 1.08 -29.85 -24.81
N VAL A 22 1.02 -28.92 -25.76
CA VAL A 22 1.74 -29.02 -27.04
C VAL A 22 3.25 -28.93 -26.80
N ALA A 23 4.04 -29.81 -27.44
CA ALA A 23 5.48 -29.80 -27.33
C ALA A 23 6.08 -28.47 -27.87
N PRO A 24 7.21 -27.96 -27.32
CA PRO A 24 7.71 -26.63 -27.67
C PRO A 24 8.03 -26.41 -29.15
N GLN A 25 8.38 -27.47 -29.90
CA GLN A 25 8.67 -27.39 -31.33
C GLN A 25 7.37 -27.27 -32.16
N ASP A 26 6.41 -28.14 -31.88
CA ASP A 26 5.09 -28.14 -32.53
C ASP A 26 4.30 -26.85 -32.20
N ALA A 27 4.50 -26.32 -30.98
CA ALA A 27 3.87 -25.08 -30.54
C ALA A 27 4.32 -23.87 -31.37
N ARG A 28 5.56 -23.84 -31.87
CA ARG A 28 6.05 -22.72 -32.71
C ARG A 28 5.39 -22.71 -34.07
N GLU A 29 5.31 -23.87 -34.72
CA GLU A 29 4.71 -23.99 -36.05
C GLU A 29 3.21 -23.71 -36.00
N LEU A 30 2.51 -24.29 -35.01
CA LEU A 30 1.10 -24.01 -34.76
C LEU A 30 0.88 -22.53 -34.42
N SER A 31 1.69 -21.91 -33.56
CA SER A 31 1.54 -20.49 -33.22
C SER A 31 1.60 -19.59 -34.46
N ARG A 32 2.51 -19.87 -35.42
CA ARG A 32 2.58 -19.11 -36.68
C ARG A 32 1.31 -19.24 -37.51
N GLN A 33 0.69 -20.43 -37.55
CA GLN A 33 -0.58 -20.63 -38.26
C GLN A 33 -1.71 -19.83 -37.61
N PHE A 34 -1.82 -19.89 -36.27
CA PHE A 34 -2.83 -19.13 -35.53
C PHE A 34 -2.64 -17.61 -35.65
N PHE A 35 -1.40 -17.10 -35.58
CA PHE A 35 -1.13 -15.68 -35.80
C PHE A 35 -1.48 -15.21 -37.22
N ARG A 36 -1.23 -16.04 -38.25
CA ARG A 36 -1.67 -15.74 -39.62
C ARG A 36 -3.19 -15.65 -39.69
N ARG A 37 -3.90 -16.58 -39.07
CA ARG A 37 -5.38 -16.55 -39.06
C ARG A 37 -5.92 -15.34 -38.31
N LEU A 38 -5.31 -14.92 -37.21
CA LEU A 38 -5.71 -13.69 -36.51
C LEU A 38 -5.64 -12.44 -37.39
N THR A 39 -4.77 -12.40 -38.41
CA THR A 39 -4.72 -11.26 -39.36
C THR A 39 -5.81 -11.31 -40.43
N GLU A 40 -6.44 -12.46 -40.65
CA GLU A 40 -7.48 -12.68 -41.67
C GLU A 40 -8.90 -12.68 -41.09
N LEU A 41 -9.03 -13.06 -39.82
CA LEU A 41 -10.31 -13.18 -39.12
C LEU A 41 -10.80 -11.83 -38.58
N GLU A 42 -12.12 -11.63 -38.61
CA GLU A 42 -12.75 -10.44 -38.06
C GLU A 42 -12.83 -10.52 -36.52
N GLU A 43 -12.41 -9.45 -35.84
CA GLU A 43 -12.47 -9.35 -34.38
C GLU A 43 -13.92 -9.44 -33.90
N GLY A 44 -14.16 -10.26 -32.87
CA GLY A 44 -15.50 -10.52 -32.32
C GLY A 44 -16.18 -11.78 -32.85
N THR A 45 -15.64 -12.42 -33.88
CA THR A 45 -16.10 -13.74 -34.35
C THR A 45 -15.64 -14.87 -33.41
N HIS A 46 -16.36 -16.00 -33.43
CA HIS A 46 -15.99 -17.18 -32.66
C HIS A 46 -14.62 -17.72 -33.08
N GLU A 47 -14.31 -17.72 -34.39
CA GLU A 47 -13.02 -18.20 -34.90
C GLU A 47 -11.86 -17.31 -34.45
N TYR A 48 -12.05 -15.99 -34.41
CA TYR A 48 -11.06 -15.07 -33.87
C TYR A 48 -10.79 -15.35 -32.38
N GLN A 49 -11.84 -15.52 -31.58
CA GLN A 49 -11.72 -15.85 -30.16
C GLN A 49 -11.04 -17.19 -29.94
N TYR A 50 -11.38 -18.21 -30.74
CA TYR A 50 -10.74 -19.51 -30.69
C TYR A 50 -9.24 -19.39 -30.95
N ALA A 51 -8.85 -18.76 -32.08
CA ALA A 51 -7.44 -18.60 -32.44
C ALA A 51 -6.64 -17.84 -31.36
N ARG A 52 -7.23 -16.79 -30.80
CA ARG A 52 -6.63 -15.99 -29.73
C ARG A 52 -6.48 -16.78 -28.43
N ASN A 53 -7.51 -17.50 -28.01
CA ASN A 53 -7.49 -18.29 -26.77
C ASN A 53 -6.50 -19.46 -26.88
N THR A 54 -6.45 -20.14 -28.03
CA THR A 54 -5.45 -21.18 -28.29
C THR A 54 -4.03 -20.65 -28.17
N LEU A 55 -3.73 -19.48 -28.74
CA LEU A 55 -2.42 -18.84 -28.59
C LEU A 55 -2.09 -18.49 -27.14
N ILE A 56 -3.07 -18.02 -26.36
CA ILE A 56 -2.90 -17.74 -24.93
C ILE A 56 -2.53 -19.03 -24.20
N GLU A 57 -3.32 -20.09 -24.37
CA GLU A 57 -3.16 -21.37 -23.67
C GLU A 57 -1.81 -22.04 -23.99
N MET A 58 -1.42 -22.06 -25.27
CA MET A 58 -0.12 -22.60 -25.72
C MET A 58 1.07 -21.89 -25.07
N ASN A 59 0.92 -20.61 -24.75
CA ASN A 59 2.00 -19.77 -24.24
C ASN A 59 1.91 -19.51 -22.71
N MET A 60 0.98 -20.14 -21.99
CA MET A 60 0.88 -19.99 -20.52
C MET A 60 2.16 -20.41 -19.78
N SER A 61 2.86 -21.44 -20.28
CA SER A 61 4.11 -21.91 -19.69
C SER A 61 5.22 -20.85 -19.77
N LEU A 62 5.22 -20.02 -20.80
CA LEU A 62 6.14 -18.89 -20.96
C LEU A 62 5.95 -17.84 -19.86
N VAL A 63 4.70 -17.58 -19.48
CA VAL A 63 4.36 -16.65 -18.39
C VAL A 63 4.88 -17.20 -17.07
N ARG A 64 4.62 -18.48 -16.76
CA ARG A 64 5.17 -19.14 -15.56
C ARG A 64 6.70 -19.11 -15.52
N TYR A 65 7.35 -19.33 -16.66
CA TYR A 65 8.81 -19.22 -16.77
C TYR A 65 9.31 -17.79 -16.48
N ALA A 66 8.67 -16.77 -17.05
CA ALA A 66 9.05 -15.37 -16.81
C ALA A 66 8.77 -14.93 -15.36
N ALA A 67 7.62 -15.31 -14.80
CA ALA A 67 7.22 -15.07 -13.42
C ALA A 67 8.17 -15.74 -12.41
N GLY A 68 8.77 -16.88 -12.77
CA GLY A 68 9.71 -17.61 -11.93
C GLY A 68 10.96 -16.83 -11.52
N ARG A 69 11.24 -15.69 -12.13
CA ARG A 69 12.32 -14.76 -11.74
C ARG A 69 11.96 -13.90 -10.51
N PHE A 70 10.69 -13.92 -10.07
CA PHE A 70 10.14 -13.09 -9.00
C PHE A 70 9.69 -13.90 -7.77
N ARG A 71 10.21 -15.14 -7.59
CA ARG A 71 9.81 -16.09 -6.54
C ARG A 71 10.12 -15.68 -5.09
N SER A 72 10.82 -14.57 -4.85
CA SER A 72 11.32 -14.21 -3.52
C SER A 72 10.26 -13.77 -2.51
N ARG A 73 8.96 -13.87 -2.81
CA ARG A 73 7.88 -13.28 -1.99
C ARG A 73 6.76 -14.24 -1.53
N GLY A 74 6.88 -15.53 -1.82
CA GLY A 74 5.94 -16.55 -1.31
C GLY A 74 4.94 -17.08 -2.35
N PRO A 75 4.11 -18.08 -1.98
CA PRO A 75 3.25 -18.82 -2.92
C PRO A 75 2.01 -18.04 -3.39
N GLU A 76 1.32 -17.32 -2.49
CA GLU A 76 0.09 -16.58 -2.83
C GLU A 76 0.39 -15.43 -3.81
N GLU A 77 1.47 -14.69 -3.58
CA GLU A 77 1.92 -13.65 -4.51
C GLU A 77 2.31 -14.20 -5.89
N MET A 78 2.70 -15.48 -6.00
CA MET A 78 3.07 -16.08 -7.28
C MET A 78 1.87 -16.22 -8.21
N GLU A 79 0.69 -16.54 -7.69
CA GLU A 79 -0.52 -16.65 -8.50
C GLU A 79 -0.90 -15.29 -9.10
N ASP A 80 -0.84 -14.23 -8.29
CA ASP A 80 -1.08 -12.85 -8.73
C ASP A 80 -0.06 -12.41 -9.79
N ILE A 81 1.23 -12.70 -9.58
CA ILE A 81 2.29 -12.41 -10.55
C ILE A 81 2.02 -13.12 -11.88
N VAL A 82 1.59 -14.39 -11.84
CA VAL A 82 1.25 -15.14 -13.05
C VAL A 82 0.04 -14.52 -13.74
N GLN A 83 -1.02 -14.15 -13.02
CA GLN A 83 -2.20 -13.49 -13.60
C GLN A 83 -1.84 -12.15 -14.28
N VAL A 84 -1.04 -11.31 -13.63
CA VAL A 84 -0.55 -10.07 -14.23
C VAL A 84 0.31 -10.37 -15.46
N GLY A 85 1.17 -11.39 -15.38
CA GLY A 85 1.95 -11.85 -16.51
C GLY A 85 1.09 -12.31 -17.70
N MET A 86 -0.07 -12.92 -17.43
CA MET A 86 -1.04 -13.30 -18.47
C MET A 86 -1.61 -12.06 -19.18
N ILE A 87 -1.85 -10.95 -18.48
CA ILE A 87 -2.24 -9.67 -19.12
C ILE A 87 -1.14 -9.20 -20.08
N GLY A 88 0.13 -9.34 -19.70
CA GLY A 88 1.26 -9.02 -20.58
C GLY A 88 1.34 -9.93 -21.80
N LEU A 89 1.09 -11.23 -21.65
CA LEU A 89 1.01 -12.17 -22.77
C LEU A 89 -0.12 -11.80 -23.73
N ILE A 90 -1.30 -11.49 -23.20
CA ILE A 90 -2.46 -11.07 -23.99
C ILE A 90 -2.13 -9.82 -24.83
N LYS A 91 -1.57 -8.78 -24.20
CA LYS A 91 -1.14 -7.56 -24.91
C LYS A 91 -0.07 -7.84 -25.97
N ALA A 92 0.80 -8.83 -25.73
CA ALA A 92 1.80 -9.23 -26.71
C ALA A 92 1.15 -9.93 -27.92
N ILE A 93 0.19 -10.83 -27.70
CA ILE A 93 -0.57 -11.49 -28.78
C ILE A 93 -1.29 -10.44 -29.64
N ASP A 94 -1.98 -9.50 -29.00
CA ASP A 94 -2.76 -8.45 -29.69
C ASP A 94 -1.90 -7.48 -30.51
N ARG A 95 -0.58 -7.41 -30.24
CA ARG A 95 0.35 -6.47 -30.89
C ARG A 95 1.42 -7.14 -31.75
N PHE A 96 1.45 -8.46 -31.79
CA PHE A 96 2.48 -9.19 -32.51
C PHE A 96 2.19 -9.21 -34.01
N GLU A 97 3.18 -8.81 -34.80
CA GLU A 97 3.10 -8.80 -36.26
C GLU A 97 4.02 -9.87 -36.84
N LEU A 98 3.44 -10.83 -37.56
CA LEU A 98 4.18 -11.95 -38.15
C LEU A 98 5.20 -11.52 -39.22
N SER A 99 4.99 -10.35 -39.83
CA SER A 99 5.88 -9.75 -40.84
C SER A 99 7.25 -9.32 -40.31
N ARG A 100 7.42 -9.23 -38.99
CA ARG A 100 8.67 -8.74 -38.37
C ARG A 100 9.78 -9.80 -38.27
N GLU A 101 9.55 -11.02 -38.75
CA GLU A 101 10.50 -12.15 -38.78
C GLU A 101 11.18 -12.45 -37.43
N VAL A 102 10.57 -12.06 -36.30
CA VAL A 102 11.05 -12.33 -34.96
C VAL A 102 10.22 -13.42 -34.29
N GLU A 103 10.87 -14.25 -33.48
CA GLU A 103 10.18 -15.26 -32.69
C GLU A 103 9.26 -14.60 -31.65
N PHE A 104 8.01 -15.07 -31.56
CA PHE A 104 7.00 -14.52 -30.65
C PHE A 104 7.48 -14.49 -29.19
N THR A 105 8.20 -15.53 -28.76
CA THR A 105 8.74 -15.62 -27.39
C THR A 105 9.67 -14.46 -27.05
N SER A 106 10.53 -14.04 -27.98
CA SER A 106 11.44 -12.89 -27.81
C SER A 106 10.67 -11.56 -27.73
N PHE A 107 9.51 -11.47 -28.38
CA PHE A 107 8.63 -10.30 -28.32
C PHE A 107 7.77 -10.27 -27.05
N ALA A 108 7.24 -11.42 -26.63
CA ALA A 108 6.31 -11.53 -25.51
C ALA A 108 6.98 -11.37 -24.14
N ILE A 109 8.21 -11.85 -23.96
CA ILE A 109 8.93 -11.78 -22.67
C ILE A 109 9.03 -10.33 -22.14
N PRO A 110 9.47 -9.33 -22.94
CA PRO A 110 9.48 -7.93 -22.50
C PRO A 110 8.11 -7.39 -22.05
N TYR A 111 7.02 -7.77 -22.73
CA TYR A 111 5.66 -7.37 -22.36
C TYR A 111 5.23 -8.00 -21.03
N ILE A 112 5.42 -9.31 -20.87
CA ILE A 112 5.10 -10.05 -19.65
C ILE A 112 5.86 -9.47 -18.45
N VAL A 113 7.18 -9.32 -18.58
CA VAL A 113 8.04 -8.76 -17.51
C VAL A 113 7.67 -7.30 -17.24
N GLY A 114 7.31 -6.54 -18.26
CA GLY A 114 6.88 -5.15 -18.13
C GLY A 114 5.61 -4.99 -17.28
N GLU A 115 4.58 -5.81 -17.56
CA GLU A 115 3.34 -5.80 -16.77
C GLU A 115 3.57 -6.26 -15.32
N ILE A 116 4.38 -7.30 -15.11
CA ILE A 116 4.75 -7.76 -13.75
C ILE A 116 5.47 -6.65 -12.97
N LYS A 117 6.46 -5.98 -13.58
CA LYS A 117 7.16 -4.86 -12.95
C LYS A 117 6.22 -3.69 -12.64
N ARG A 118 5.27 -3.41 -13.54
CA ARG A 118 4.26 -2.38 -13.33
C ARG A 118 3.35 -2.74 -12.15
N PHE A 119 2.88 -3.98 -12.05
CA PHE A 119 2.11 -4.44 -10.90
C PHE A 119 2.86 -4.26 -9.58
N PHE A 120 4.13 -4.66 -9.52
CA PHE A 120 4.92 -4.41 -8.30
C PHE A 120 5.04 -2.93 -7.97
N ARG A 121 5.21 -2.07 -8.97
CA ARG A 121 5.26 -0.63 -8.74
C ARG A 121 3.94 -0.09 -8.18
N ASP A 122 2.82 -0.56 -8.71
CA ASP A 122 1.49 -0.03 -8.41
C ASP A 122 0.89 -0.65 -7.12
N THR A 123 1.32 -1.86 -6.71
CA THR A 123 0.75 -2.62 -5.57
C THR A 123 1.71 -2.81 -4.38
N SER A 124 3.04 -2.65 -4.54
CA SER A 124 3.99 -2.90 -3.43
C SER A 124 4.11 -1.76 -2.39
N TRP A 125 3.18 -0.81 -2.35
CA TRP A 125 3.21 0.27 -1.35
C TRP A 125 1.99 0.15 -0.43
N SER A 126 2.22 -0.13 0.86
CA SER A 126 1.17 -0.18 1.89
C SER A 126 0.47 1.18 2.11
N VAL A 127 1.09 2.27 1.66
CA VAL A 127 0.57 3.65 1.71
C VAL A 127 0.84 4.36 0.40
N HIS A 128 -0.07 5.25 -0.03
CA HIS A 128 0.10 6.02 -1.26
C HIS A 128 1.27 7.02 -1.13
N VAL A 129 2.40 6.71 -1.76
CA VAL A 129 3.61 7.56 -1.75
C VAL A 129 3.79 8.26 -3.11
N PRO A 130 4.02 9.59 -3.14
CA PRO A 130 4.25 10.34 -4.38
C PRO A 130 5.36 9.76 -5.26
N ARG A 131 5.17 9.83 -6.58
CA ARG A 131 6.05 9.21 -7.59
C ARG A 131 7.52 9.61 -7.47
N ARG A 132 7.79 10.89 -7.19
CA ARG A 132 9.14 11.43 -6.97
C ARG A 132 9.90 10.64 -5.87
N LEU A 133 9.21 10.29 -4.79
CA LEU A 133 9.82 9.56 -3.66
C LEU A 133 10.04 8.08 -3.97
N GLN A 134 9.19 7.46 -4.78
CA GLN A 134 9.39 6.08 -5.22
C GLN A 134 10.67 5.94 -6.06
N GLU A 135 10.87 6.88 -7.00
CA GLU A 135 12.06 6.94 -7.85
C GLU A 135 13.32 7.27 -7.02
N ALA A 136 13.21 8.23 -6.09
CA ALA A 136 14.29 8.57 -5.16
C ALA A 136 14.73 7.37 -4.32
N ARG A 137 13.82 6.50 -3.86
CA ARG A 137 14.17 5.29 -3.10
C ARG A 137 15.02 4.31 -3.93
N VAL A 138 14.65 4.07 -5.18
CA VAL A 138 15.42 3.16 -6.07
C VAL A 138 16.82 3.71 -6.31
N GLN A 139 16.94 5.03 -6.51
CA GLN A 139 18.23 5.69 -6.60
C GLN A 139 19.02 5.61 -5.29
N LEU A 140 18.36 5.79 -4.15
CA LEU A 140 18.97 5.73 -2.82
C LEU A 140 19.56 4.35 -2.54
N ALA A 141 18.86 3.27 -2.89
CA ALA A 141 19.37 1.91 -2.73
C ALA A 141 20.62 1.67 -3.58
N ARG A 142 20.62 2.13 -4.85
CA ARG A 142 21.79 2.03 -5.74
C ARG A 142 22.96 2.86 -5.24
N ALA A 143 22.72 4.12 -4.86
CA ALA A 143 23.72 5.03 -4.31
C ALA A 143 24.33 4.49 -3.01
N THR A 144 23.51 3.88 -2.16
CA THR A 144 23.96 3.25 -0.91
C THR A 144 24.90 2.08 -1.20
N GLU A 145 24.55 1.19 -2.13
CA GLU A 145 25.41 0.05 -2.49
C GLU A 145 26.71 0.51 -3.14
N GLU A 146 26.64 1.48 -4.05
CA GLU A 146 27.79 2.06 -4.73
C GLU A 146 28.78 2.68 -3.74
N LEU A 147 28.30 3.52 -2.83
CA LEU A 147 29.15 4.15 -1.82
C LEU A 147 29.66 3.14 -0.79
N ARG A 148 28.84 2.17 -0.38
CA ARG A 148 29.28 1.11 0.54
C ARG A 148 30.43 0.31 -0.05
N SER A 149 30.34 -0.03 -1.34
CA SER A 149 31.41 -0.73 -2.08
C SER A 149 32.69 0.11 -2.17
N ARG A 150 32.59 1.43 -2.39
CA ARG A 150 33.75 2.33 -2.50
C ARG A 150 34.40 2.67 -1.16
N LEU A 151 33.59 2.90 -0.12
CA LEU A 151 34.04 3.41 1.18
C LEU A 151 34.39 2.30 2.17
N GLY A 152 33.93 1.06 1.93
CA GLY A 152 34.08 -0.05 2.88
C GLY A 152 33.29 0.14 4.18
N ARG A 153 32.38 1.12 4.24
CA ARG A 153 31.51 1.45 5.37
C ARG A 153 30.16 1.96 4.88
N THR A 154 29.20 2.07 5.81
CA THR A 154 27.92 2.71 5.53
C THR A 154 28.11 4.20 5.18
N PRO A 155 27.52 4.70 4.08
CA PRO A 155 27.60 6.11 3.70
C PRO A 155 26.73 7.01 4.58
N THR A 156 27.16 8.26 4.75
CA THR A 156 26.40 9.30 5.48
C THR A 156 25.31 9.92 4.60
N THR A 157 24.36 10.63 5.22
CA THR A 157 23.31 11.36 4.49
C THR A 157 23.88 12.41 3.55
N ALA A 158 24.92 13.14 3.96
CA ALA A 158 25.60 14.14 3.13
C ALA A 158 26.32 13.51 1.92
N GLU A 159 26.96 12.35 2.10
CA GLU A 159 27.61 11.60 1.01
C GLU A 159 26.60 11.11 -0.03
N LEU A 160 25.44 10.63 0.44
CA LEU A 160 24.33 10.21 -0.42
C LEU A 160 23.70 11.40 -1.15
N ALA A 161 23.48 12.52 -0.46
CA ALA A 161 22.95 13.76 -1.03
C ALA A 161 23.83 14.25 -2.19
N THR A 162 25.15 14.24 -1.98
CA THR A 162 26.14 14.61 -2.99
C THR A 162 26.08 13.68 -4.21
N LEU A 163 26.08 12.36 -3.99
CA LEU A 163 26.05 11.40 -5.11
C LEU A 163 24.75 11.46 -5.90
N MET A 164 23.62 11.66 -5.21
CA MET A 164 22.29 11.69 -5.81
C MET A 164 21.92 13.07 -6.39
N SER A 165 22.75 14.10 -6.17
CA SER A 165 22.43 15.49 -6.51
C SER A 165 21.10 15.96 -5.89
N LEU A 166 20.88 15.60 -4.62
CA LEU A 166 19.71 15.96 -3.82
C LEU A 166 20.14 16.71 -2.57
N THR A 167 19.21 17.37 -1.90
CA THR A 167 19.44 17.91 -0.56
C THR A 167 19.42 16.80 0.50
N GLU A 168 20.07 17.02 1.66
CA GLU A 168 20.01 16.07 2.78
C GLU A 168 18.57 15.86 3.29
N ALA A 169 17.74 16.90 3.23
CA ALA A 169 16.32 16.82 3.56
C ALA A 169 15.57 15.84 2.64
N GLU A 170 15.80 15.92 1.32
CA GLU A 170 15.19 14.99 0.35
C GLU A 170 15.71 13.56 0.50
N VAL A 171 16.98 13.38 0.87
CA VAL A 171 17.53 12.04 1.19
C VAL A 171 16.86 11.46 2.43
N ASN A 172 16.64 12.27 3.47
CA ASN A 172 15.91 11.86 4.66
C ASN A 172 14.44 11.56 4.36
N GLU A 173 13.79 12.35 3.52
CA GLU A 173 12.43 12.11 3.04
C GLU A 173 12.34 10.79 2.26
N ALA A 174 13.30 10.49 1.38
CA ALA A 174 13.38 9.24 0.64
C ALA A 174 13.65 8.03 1.57
N ARG A 175 14.42 8.21 2.64
CA ARG A 175 14.63 7.19 3.70
C ARG A 175 13.35 6.93 4.48
N LEU A 176 12.62 7.98 4.88
CA LEU A 176 11.34 7.85 5.58
C LEU A 176 10.29 7.19 4.68
N ALA A 177 10.24 7.56 3.39
CA ALA A 177 9.38 6.91 2.42
C ALA A 177 9.70 5.41 2.26
N ALA A 178 10.95 5.00 2.46
CA ALA A 178 11.32 3.58 2.44
C ALA A 178 10.64 2.79 3.59
N ASN A 179 10.30 3.42 4.72
CA ASN A 179 9.54 2.80 5.80
C ASN A 179 8.06 2.56 5.40
N GLY A 180 7.52 3.33 4.46
CA GLY A 180 6.16 3.11 3.91
C GLY A 180 6.05 1.95 2.92
N TYR A 181 7.18 1.30 2.59
CA TYR A 181 7.21 0.17 1.66
C TYR A 181 6.89 -1.16 2.34
N ASN A 182 7.18 -1.30 3.63
CA ASN A 182 6.86 -2.49 4.43
C ASN A 182 6.26 -2.03 5.77
N SER A 183 4.95 -2.18 5.94
CA SER A 183 4.33 -2.09 7.27
C SER A 183 4.69 -3.35 8.07
N ALA A 184 5.13 -3.19 9.32
CA ALA A 184 5.22 -4.31 10.24
C ALA A 184 3.80 -4.76 10.63
N SER A 185 3.58 -6.07 10.76
CA SER A 185 2.33 -6.57 11.32
C SER A 185 2.26 -6.22 12.81
N LEU A 186 1.12 -5.73 13.27
CA LEU A 186 0.86 -5.54 14.70
C LEU A 186 0.85 -6.88 15.45
N ASP A 187 0.50 -7.96 14.76
CA ASP A 187 0.55 -9.34 15.27
C ASP A 187 1.94 -9.98 15.14
N ALA A 188 2.95 -9.22 14.68
CA ALA A 188 4.31 -9.76 14.60
C ALA A 188 4.81 -10.06 16.02
N ALA A 189 5.20 -11.30 16.27
CA ALA A 189 5.81 -11.71 17.53
C ALA A 189 7.11 -10.93 17.78
N ILE A 190 7.22 -10.34 18.96
CA ILE A 190 8.42 -9.67 19.45
C ILE A 190 9.04 -10.55 20.53
N GLY A 191 10.25 -11.03 20.27
CA GLY A 191 10.99 -11.88 21.19
C GLY A 191 10.79 -13.38 20.94
N SER A 192 11.60 -14.19 21.61
CA SER A 192 11.56 -15.66 21.55
C SER A 192 11.49 -16.21 22.96
N GLU A 193 10.58 -15.68 23.78
CA GLU A 193 10.42 -16.15 25.16
C GLU A 193 9.45 -17.34 25.24
N PRO A 194 9.66 -18.27 26.19
CA PRO A 194 8.97 -19.57 26.21
C PRO A 194 7.52 -19.52 26.73
N ASP A 195 7.09 -18.40 27.32
CA ASP A 195 5.84 -18.31 28.11
C ASP A 195 4.75 -17.41 27.51
N GLY A 196 4.91 -17.00 26.25
CA GLY A 196 3.92 -16.24 25.50
C GLY A 196 4.54 -15.40 24.41
N GLU A 197 4.03 -15.52 23.18
CA GLU A 197 4.40 -14.65 22.07
C GLU A 197 3.78 -13.26 22.32
N SER A 198 4.52 -12.34 22.93
CA SER A 198 4.12 -10.93 22.96
C SER A 198 4.13 -10.39 21.55
N VAL A 199 3.06 -9.71 21.13
CA VAL A 199 2.94 -9.16 19.77
C VAL A 199 3.30 -7.67 19.77
N LEU A 200 3.70 -7.14 18.62
CA LEU A 200 4.08 -5.72 18.46
C LEU A 200 2.99 -4.77 18.98
N ALA A 201 1.72 -5.12 18.84
CA ALA A 201 0.59 -4.34 19.34
C ALA A 201 0.66 -4.07 20.85
N ASP A 202 1.17 -5.01 21.64
CA ASP A 202 1.21 -4.91 23.11
C ASP A 202 2.17 -3.81 23.61
N PHE A 203 3.11 -3.40 22.76
CA PHE A 203 4.11 -2.38 23.08
C PHE A 203 3.72 -0.99 22.59
N ILE A 204 2.61 -0.85 21.85
CA ILE A 204 2.13 0.44 21.37
C ILE A 204 1.30 1.09 22.49
N GLY A 205 1.95 1.98 23.24
CA GLY A 205 1.28 2.82 24.22
C GLY A 205 0.38 3.88 23.57
N ALA A 206 -0.62 4.32 24.31
CA ALA A 206 -1.44 5.49 23.98
C ALA A 206 -1.14 6.63 24.96
N GLU A 207 -1.34 7.87 24.51
CA GLU A 207 -1.35 9.02 25.42
C GLU A 207 -2.57 8.92 26.35
N ASP A 208 -2.33 8.97 27.65
CA ASP A 208 -3.40 9.01 28.65
C ASP A 208 -3.78 10.46 28.95
N ALA A 209 -4.89 10.91 28.37
CA ALA A 209 -5.42 12.26 28.59
C ALA A 209 -5.75 12.54 30.06
N ALA A 210 -5.96 11.52 30.90
CA ALA A 210 -6.18 11.71 32.33
C ALA A 210 -4.91 12.21 33.03
N LEU A 211 -3.71 11.88 32.53
CA LEU A 211 -2.45 12.37 33.08
C LEU A 211 -2.29 13.88 32.90
N GLU A 212 -2.78 14.45 31.79
CA GLU A 212 -2.78 15.90 31.59
C GLU A 212 -3.62 16.64 32.64
N LEU A 213 -4.69 16.02 33.12
CA LEU A 213 -5.60 16.61 34.12
C LEU A 213 -5.07 16.52 35.56
N VAL A 214 -4.03 15.74 35.83
CA VAL A 214 -3.51 15.54 37.20
C VAL A 214 -3.03 16.86 37.81
N GLU A 215 -2.30 17.65 37.04
CA GLU A 215 -1.81 18.96 37.49
C GLU A 215 -2.97 19.92 37.77
N ASP A 216 -3.97 19.94 36.88
CA ASP A 216 -5.17 20.76 37.03
C ASP A 216 -5.97 20.37 38.29
N PHE A 217 -6.19 19.08 38.53
CA PHE A 217 -6.88 18.61 39.73
C PHE A 217 -6.09 18.92 41.01
N HIS A 218 -4.76 18.71 40.99
CA HIS A 218 -3.91 18.97 42.15
C HIS A 218 -3.86 20.46 42.50
N ALA A 219 -3.87 21.35 41.50
CA ALA A 219 -3.94 22.80 41.71
C ALA A 219 -5.34 23.27 42.15
N LEU A 220 -6.40 22.73 41.55
CA LEU A 220 -7.78 23.18 41.77
C LEU A 220 -8.39 22.69 43.09
N ALA A 221 -8.11 21.45 43.49
CA ALA A 221 -8.77 20.81 44.64
C ALA A 221 -8.65 21.60 45.96
N PRO A 222 -7.47 22.13 46.36
CA PRO A 222 -7.35 22.97 47.56
C PRO A 222 -8.20 24.25 47.46
N MET A 223 -8.23 24.87 46.29
CA MET A 223 -8.98 26.12 46.07
C MET A 223 -10.50 25.89 46.11
N ILE A 224 -10.97 24.73 45.67
CA ILE A 224 -12.38 24.31 45.81
C ILE A 224 -12.73 24.09 47.29
N ALA A 225 -11.81 23.53 48.08
CA ALA A 225 -12.01 23.31 49.52
C ALA A 225 -12.14 24.64 50.29
N GLU A 226 -11.46 25.70 49.84
CA GLU A 226 -11.55 27.06 50.40
C GLU A 226 -12.84 27.82 50.01
N LEU A 227 -13.60 27.34 49.02
CA LEU A 227 -14.89 27.95 48.69
C LEU A 227 -15.84 27.88 49.89
N ASP A 228 -16.66 28.91 50.05
CA ASP A 228 -17.75 28.83 51.01
C ASP A 228 -18.80 27.78 50.55
N GLU A 229 -19.63 27.34 51.48
CA GLU A 229 -20.62 26.28 51.23
C GLU A 229 -21.58 26.61 50.06
N ARG A 230 -21.91 27.90 49.89
CA ARG A 230 -22.83 28.34 48.85
C ARG A 230 -22.15 28.35 47.49
N GLU A 231 -20.93 28.86 47.40
CA GLU A 231 -20.08 28.83 46.20
C GLU A 231 -19.82 27.39 45.76
N ARG A 232 -19.47 26.49 46.69
CA ARG A 232 -19.21 25.08 46.41
C ARG A 232 -20.44 24.37 45.85
N LYS A 233 -21.62 24.59 46.44
CA LYS A 233 -22.91 24.07 45.93
C LYS A 233 -23.24 24.59 44.54
N ILE A 234 -23.04 25.88 44.29
CA ILE A 234 -23.29 26.49 42.97
C ILE A 234 -22.37 25.86 41.91
N VAL A 235 -21.08 25.66 42.22
CA VAL A 235 -20.12 24.99 41.32
C VAL A 235 -20.51 23.54 41.09
N HIS A 236 -20.83 22.78 42.14
CA HIS A 236 -21.28 21.39 42.03
C HIS A 236 -22.53 21.26 41.16
N TRP A 237 -23.56 22.05 41.44
CA TRP A 237 -24.79 22.04 40.64
C TRP A 237 -24.55 22.42 39.19
N ARG A 238 -23.62 23.33 38.93
CA ARG A 238 -23.35 23.78 37.56
C ARG A 238 -22.54 22.77 36.74
N PHE A 239 -21.53 22.15 37.34
CA PHE A 239 -20.52 21.37 36.61
C PHE A 239 -20.57 19.86 36.88
N VAL A 240 -21.32 19.41 37.89
CA VAL A 240 -21.51 17.99 38.22
C VAL A 240 -22.96 17.56 37.98
N GLU A 241 -23.94 18.33 38.47
CA GLU A 241 -25.37 18.07 38.18
C GLU A 241 -25.87 18.74 36.89
N GLU A 242 -24.99 19.47 36.17
CA GLU A 242 -25.27 20.15 34.90
C GLU A 242 -26.48 21.11 34.87
N LEU A 243 -26.92 21.60 36.03
CA LEU A 243 -28.09 22.49 36.12
C LEU A 243 -27.85 23.83 35.43
N THR A 244 -28.91 24.38 34.87
CA THR A 244 -28.93 25.74 34.34
C THR A 244 -28.87 26.77 35.46
N GLN A 245 -28.37 27.96 35.17
CA GLN A 245 -28.31 29.05 36.15
C GLN A 245 -29.70 29.49 36.64
N ALA A 246 -30.75 29.23 35.87
CA ALA A 246 -32.14 29.47 36.26
C ALA A 246 -32.60 28.45 37.31
N GLU A 247 -32.38 27.16 37.07
CA GLU A 247 -32.71 26.09 38.03
C GLU A 247 -31.91 26.22 39.34
N ILE A 248 -30.63 26.60 39.25
CA ILE A 248 -29.81 26.92 40.43
C ILE A 248 -30.38 28.13 41.18
N GLY A 249 -30.87 29.14 40.44
CA GLY A 249 -31.51 30.32 41.02
C GLY A 249 -32.77 29.96 41.78
N GLU A 250 -33.61 29.11 41.20
CA GLU A 250 -34.83 28.59 41.82
C GLU A 250 -34.52 27.83 43.12
N ARG A 251 -33.54 26.91 43.11
CA ARG A 251 -33.08 26.20 44.32
C ARG A 251 -32.58 27.12 45.43
N LEU A 252 -31.98 28.25 45.06
CA LEU A 252 -31.41 29.21 46.01
C LEU A 252 -32.37 30.34 46.40
N GLY A 253 -33.56 30.41 45.79
CA GLY A 253 -34.50 31.52 45.97
C GLY A 253 -33.95 32.87 45.47
N CYS A 254 -33.13 32.86 44.40
CA CYS A 254 -32.54 34.07 43.82
C CYS A 254 -32.63 34.09 42.29
N SER A 255 -32.37 35.24 41.66
CA SER A 255 -32.46 35.34 40.20
C SER A 255 -31.31 34.64 39.48
N GLN A 256 -31.56 34.15 38.26
CA GLN A 256 -30.53 33.59 37.38
C GLN A 256 -29.34 34.54 37.21
N MET A 257 -29.59 35.84 37.10
CA MET A 257 -28.53 36.84 36.96
C MET A 257 -27.67 36.95 38.23
N HIS A 258 -28.25 36.73 39.41
CA HIS A 258 -27.50 36.66 40.66
C HIS A 258 -26.56 35.45 40.67
N VAL A 259 -27.06 34.27 40.27
CA VAL A 259 -26.26 33.04 40.14
C VAL A 259 -25.13 33.22 39.13
N SER A 260 -25.41 33.81 37.98
CA SER A 260 -24.41 34.13 36.95
C SER A 260 -23.27 34.97 37.52
N ARG A 261 -23.58 36.04 38.26
CA ARG A 261 -22.57 36.90 38.90
C ARG A 261 -21.73 36.15 39.94
N LEU A 262 -22.36 35.27 40.73
CA LEU A 262 -21.65 34.44 41.70
C LEU A 262 -20.68 33.48 40.99
N LEU A 263 -21.17 32.69 40.01
CA LEU A 263 -20.35 31.78 39.22
C LEU A 263 -19.16 32.50 38.56
N SER A 264 -19.40 33.63 37.88
CA SER A 264 -18.32 34.38 37.25
C SER A 264 -17.26 34.85 38.26
N ARG A 265 -17.68 35.27 39.46
CA ARG A 265 -16.76 35.70 40.52
C ARG A 265 -15.95 34.52 41.06
N THR A 266 -16.61 33.42 41.38
CA THR A 266 -15.98 32.20 41.91
C THR A 266 -14.99 31.62 40.90
N LEU A 267 -15.39 31.46 39.63
CA LEU A 267 -14.51 30.97 38.57
C LEU A 267 -13.32 31.90 38.31
N LYS A 268 -13.52 33.22 38.39
CA LYS A 268 -12.41 34.18 38.26
C LYS A 268 -11.41 34.06 39.42
N ARG A 269 -11.90 33.79 40.64
CA ARG A 269 -11.04 33.54 41.82
C ARG A 269 -10.23 32.25 41.64
N LEU A 270 -10.89 31.15 41.28
CA LEU A 270 -10.25 29.86 41.05
C LEU A 270 -9.18 29.97 39.95
N ARG A 271 -9.51 30.60 38.82
CA ARG A 271 -8.57 30.82 37.71
C ARG A 271 -7.35 31.65 38.12
N ALA A 272 -7.57 32.73 38.90
CA ALA A 272 -6.46 33.55 39.38
C ALA A 272 -5.54 32.76 40.32
N GLY A 273 -6.11 31.93 41.19
CA GLY A 273 -5.36 31.02 42.06
C GLY A 273 -4.49 30.06 41.25
N MET A 274 -5.08 29.34 40.29
CA MET A 274 -4.36 28.38 39.45
C MET A 274 -3.20 29.02 38.66
N LEU A 275 -3.33 30.28 38.23
CA LEU A 275 -2.27 31.00 37.52
C LEU A 275 -1.17 31.56 38.44
N SER A 276 -1.41 31.62 39.76
CA SER A 276 -0.48 32.15 40.76
C SER A 276 0.32 31.08 41.51
N THR A 277 -0.03 29.81 41.31
CA THR A 277 0.61 28.64 41.94
C THR A 277 1.68 27.99 41.04
N ASN A 278 1.98 28.59 39.88
CA ASN A 278 3.20 28.34 39.09
C ASN A 278 4.33 29.27 39.51
#